data_AF-A0A1M6ILK6-F1
#
_entry.id   AF-A0A1M6ILK6-F1
#
_cell.length_a   1.000
_cell.length_b   1.000
_cell.length_c   1.000
_cell.angle_alpha   90.00
_cell.angle_beta   90.00
_cell.angle_gamma   90.00
#
_symmetry.space_group_name_H-M   'P 1'
#
loop_
_entity.id
_entity.type
_entity.pdbx_description
1 polymer ?
#
loop_
_entity_poly.entity_id
_entity_poly.type
_entity_poly.pdbx_seq_one_letter_code
_entity_poly.pdbx_strand_id
1 'polypeptide(L)'
;MGYSIDADTMKFLKKAQKNEITEHRIYLKLSSFRKNRKNSEILRQIAGDELKHHDVLKRFTGTDAKPNLLKVWFYTFVSTLLGITFGIKLMERGEKSSEKVYRELGEKIEEFKRLSNDEDRHERELVAIIEEEKLQYVGSMVLGLNDALVELTGTLAGLTFALKNTRLIALSGLITGIAASLSMAASEYLSTRTEQDSGRALKSSLYTGVTYIFTVAILVLPYLFLSNYVLSLVVTIIAAIIIILAFNFYISVAKDLPLKERFFEMAGISLGVAIISFGIGYLVRIFLGVDI
;
A
#
# COMPACT_ATOMS: atom_id res chain seq x y z
N MET A 1 20.00 -36.81 18.80
CA MET A 1 18.54 -36.71 19.07
C MET A 1 17.84 -36.59 17.73
N GLY A 2 17.32 -37.69 17.20
CA GLY A 2 16.63 -37.72 15.90
C GLY A 2 15.14 -37.53 16.11
N TYR A 3 14.68 -36.28 16.15
CA TYR A 3 13.26 -36.01 15.96
C TYR A 3 12.93 -36.38 14.51
N SER A 4 11.93 -37.23 14.28
CA SER A 4 11.49 -37.58 12.93
C SER A 4 10.74 -36.39 12.33
N ILE A 5 11.47 -35.53 11.63
CA ILE A 5 10.89 -34.45 10.83
C ILE A 5 10.35 -35.11 9.54
N ASP A 6 9.05 -35.01 9.31
CA ASP A 6 8.44 -35.52 8.09
C ASP A 6 8.95 -34.77 6.84
N ALA A 7 8.72 -35.35 5.66
CA ALA A 7 9.24 -34.81 4.41
C ALA A 7 8.67 -33.42 4.06
N ASP A 8 7.42 -33.14 4.44
CA ASP A 8 6.77 -31.86 4.18
C ASP A 8 7.32 -30.77 5.10
N THR A 9 7.51 -31.07 6.38
CA THR A 9 8.18 -30.19 7.34
C THR A 9 9.63 -29.93 6.91
N MET A 10 10.37 -30.93 6.43
CA MET A 10 11.74 -30.72 5.94
C MET A 10 11.79 -29.78 4.73
N LYS A 11 10.85 -29.91 3.79
CA LYS A 11 10.72 -28.99 2.65
C LYS A 11 10.38 -27.57 3.12
N PHE A 12 9.54 -27.46 4.14
CA PHE A 12 9.21 -26.20 4.78
C PHE A 12 10.44 -25.55 5.41
N LEU A 13 11.19 -26.28 6.24
CA LEU A 13 12.39 -25.78 6.92
C LEU A 13 13.48 -25.31 5.94
N LYS A 14 13.65 -25.99 4.80
CA LYS A 14 14.57 -25.53 3.74
C LYS A 14 14.13 -24.22 3.10
N LYS A 15 12.82 -24.02 2.91
CA LYS A 15 12.27 -22.76 2.40
C LYS A 15 12.44 -21.65 3.44
N ALA A 16 12.17 -21.97 4.71
CA ALA A 16 12.30 -21.05 5.82
C ALA A 16 13.76 -20.61 5.98
N GLN A 17 14.72 -21.54 6.00
CA GLN A 17 16.16 -21.25 6.02
C GLN A 17 16.58 -20.25 4.93
N LYS A 18 16.06 -20.42 3.70
CA LYS A 18 16.34 -19.48 2.60
C LYS A 18 15.72 -18.10 2.81
N ASN A 19 14.56 -18.02 3.44
CA ASN A 19 13.92 -16.76 3.80
C ASN A 19 14.74 -16.05 4.88
N GLU A 20 15.09 -16.69 6.00
CA GLU A 20 15.89 -16.08 7.10
C GLU A 20 17.16 -15.37 6.58
N ILE A 21 17.96 -16.05 5.75
CA ILE A 21 19.18 -15.43 5.20
C ILE A 21 18.90 -14.32 4.18
N THR A 22 17.72 -14.34 3.55
CA THR A 22 17.21 -13.27 2.68
C THR A 22 16.76 -12.07 3.51
N GLU A 23 15.95 -12.29 4.56
CA GLU A 23 15.50 -11.28 5.53
C GLU A 23 16.68 -10.60 6.21
N HIS A 24 17.67 -11.36 6.71
CA HIS A 24 18.94 -10.84 7.22
C HIS A 24 19.54 -9.77 6.30
N ARG A 25 19.63 -10.05 4.99
CA ARG A 25 20.19 -9.09 4.02
C ARG A 25 19.28 -7.89 3.77
N ILE A 26 17.97 -8.08 3.82
CA ILE A 26 17.00 -6.99 3.66
C ILE A 26 17.13 -6.06 4.87
N TYR A 27 17.05 -6.58 6.09
CA TYR A 27 17.17 -5.81 7.32
C TYR A 27 18.51 -5.08 7.44
N LEU A 28 19.63 -5.72 7.08
CA LEU A 28 20.93 -5.03 7.01
C LEU A 28 20.91 -3.85 6.04
N LYS A 29 20.37 -4.04 4.83
CA LYS A 29 20.24 -2.93 3.86
C LYS A 29 19.35 -1.83 4.41
N LEU A 30 18.17 -2.15 4.91
CA LEU A 30 17.23 -1.17 5.46
C LEU A 30 17.82 -0.41 6.65
N SER A 31 18.60 -1.07 7.51
CA SER A 31 19.29 -0.42 8.64
C SER A 31 20.23 0.70 8.19
N SER A 32 20.88 0.54 7.02
CA SER A 32 21.87 1.50 6.50
C SER A 32 21.26 2.79 5.94
N PHE A 33 19.98 2.77 5.54
CA PHE A 33 19.29 3.92 4.95
C PHE A 33 18.65 4.85 6.00
N ARG A 34 18.77 4.54 7.29
CA ARG A 34 18.00 5.21 8.36
C ARG A 34 18.74 6.39 8.98
N LYS A 35 18.03 7.52 9.05
CA LYS A 35 18.47 8.73 9.78
C LYS A 35 18.30 8.60 11.29
N ASN A 36 17.31 7.84 11.76
CA ASN A 36 17.10 7.58 13.19
C ASN A 36 18.01 6.43 13.64
N ARG A 37 18.97 6.75 14.51
CA ARG A 37 19.98 5.81 15.04
C ARG A 37 19.33 4.65 15.79
N LYS A 38 18.26 4.89 16.54
CA LYS A 38 17.54 3.85 17.30
C LYS A 38 16.90 2.82 16.36
N ASN A 39 16.17 3.29 15.34
CA ASN A 39 15.50 2.40 14.37
C ASN A 39 16.51 1.63 13.51
N SER A 40 17.64 2.27 13.16
CA SER A 40 18.75 1.59 12.46
C SER A 40 19.32 0.44 13.30
N GLU A 41 19.50 0.66 14.60
CA GLU A 41 20.06 -0.33 15.52
C GLU A 41 19.12 -1.52 15.72
N ILE A 42 17.82 -1.30 15.90
CA ILE A 42 16.83 -2.37 15.99
C ILE A 42 16.83 -3.23 14.72
N LEU A 43 16.78 -2.63 13.52
CA LEU A 43 16.83 -3.40 12.27
C LEU A 43 18.13 -4.19 12.12
N ARG A 44 19.25 -3.67 12.63
CA ARG A 44 20.54 -4.39 12.63
C ARG A 44 20.54 -5.54 13.65
N GLN A 45 19.88 -5.39 14.79
CA GLN A 45 19.72 -6.46 15.78
C GLN A 45 18.85 -7.58 15.23
N ILE A 46 17.69 -7.25 14.67
CA ILE A 46 16.80 -8.21 13.98
C ILE A 46 17.59 -8.95 12.90
N ALA A 47 18.30 -8.23 12.02
CA ALA A 47 19.14 -8.87 11.01
C ALA A 47 20.15 -9.87 11.62
N GLY A 48 20.74 -9.55 12.77
CA GLY A 48 21.65 -10.46 13.46
C GLY A 48 20.96 -11.72 13.98
N ASP A 49 19.71 -11.62 14.40
CA ASP A 49 18.90 -12.74 14.86
C ASP A 49 18.49 -13.67 13.71
N GLU A 50 18.03 -13.12 12.58
CA GLU A 50 17.75 -13.85 11.33
C GLU A 50 18.94 -14.71 10.86
N LEU A 51 20.17 -14.21 11.02
CA LEU A 51 21.36 -14.98 10.70
C LEU A 51 21.54 -16.16 11.65
N LYS A 52 21.27 -15.98 12.95
CA LYS A 52 21.30 -17.07 13.93
C LYS A 52 20.21 -18.09 13.62
N HIS A 53 19.02 -17.63 13.22
CA HIS A 53 17.89 -18.46 12.86
C HIS A 53 18.20 -19.33 11.64
N HIS A 54 18.76 -18.73 10.59
CA HIS A 54 19.34 -19.45 9.45
C HIS A 54 20.32 -20.54 9.91
N ASP A 55 21.23 -20.22 10.83
CA ASP A 55 22.26 -21.15 11.30
C ASP A 55 21.68 -22.29 12.16
N VAL A 56 20.61 -22.04 12.90
CA VAL A 56 19.84 -23.08 13.61
C VAL A 56 19.18 -24.00 12.59
N LEU A 57 18.45 -23.46 11.60
CA LEU A 57 17.79 -24.25 10.56
C LEU A 57 18.78 -25.02 9.70
N LYS A 58 19.98 -24.49 9.46
CA LYS A 58 21.07 -25.19 8.78
C LYS A 58 21.45 -26.50 9.47
N ARG A 59 21.43 -26.54 10.81
CA ARG A 59 21.72 -27.76 11.59
C ARG A 59 20.65 -28.83 11.40
N PHE A 60 19.38 -28.43 11.27
CA PHE A 60 18.26 -29.36 11.07
C PHE A 60 18.12 -29.81 9.60
N THR A 61 18.33 -28.91 8.65
CA THR A 61 18.17 -29.19 7.21
C THR A 61 19.38 -29.87 6.58
N GLY A 62 20.57 -29.72 7.18
CA GLY A 62 21.84 -30.23 6.64
C GLY A 62 22.28 -29.55 5.34
N THR A 63 21.65 -28.44 4.95
CA THR A 63 21.91 -27.72 3.70
C THR A 63 22.34 -26.28 3.97
N ASP A 64 23.14 -25.71 3.08
CA ASP A 64 23.53 -24.29 3.17
C ASP A 64 22.76 -23.46 2.15
N ALA A 65 21.72 -22.76 2.59
CA ALA A 65 20.85 -21.99 1.71
C ALA A 65 21.49 -20.64 1.37
N LYS A 66 21.48 -20.28 0.08
CA LYS A 66 21.90 -18.94 -0.37
C LYS A 66 20.69 -18.00 -0.42
N PRO A 67 20.88 -16.71 -0.07
CA PRO A 67 19.81 -15.73 -0.09
C PRO A 67 19.28 -15.45 -1.50
N ASN A 68 18.00 -15.12 -1.56
CA ASN A 68 17.34 -14.76 -2.81
C ASN A 68 17.58 -13.28 -3.14
N LEU A 69 18.59 -12.99 -3.96
CA LEU A 69 18.95 -11.62 -4.34
C LEU A 69 17.80 -10.84 -5.00
N LEU A 70 16.90 -11.52 -5.73
CA LEU A 70 15.75 -10.87 -6.35
C LEU A 70 14.75 -10.39 -5.30
N LYS A 71 14.47 -11.22 -4.27
CA LYS A 71 13.67 -10.80 -3.12
C LYS A 71 14.35 -9.65 -2.37
N VAL A 72 15.66 -9.75 -2.11
CA VAL A 72 16.40 -8.66 -1.44
C VAL A 72 16.23 -7.35 -2.19
N TRP A 73 16.42 -7.36 -3.52
CA TRP A 73 16.22 -6.17 -4.34
C TRP A 73 14.78 -5.67 -4.28
N PHE A 74 13.79 -6.56 -4.43
CA PHE A 74 12.37 -6.22 -4.42
C PHE A 74 11.94 -5.56 -3.10
N TYR A 75 12.19 -6.19 -1.95
CA TYR A 75 11.77 -5.63 -0.66
C TYR A 75 12.56 -4.36 -0.30
N THR A 76 13.82 -4.25 -0.70
CA THR A 76 14.59 -3.00 -0.52
C THR A 76 13.99 -1.87 -1.37
N PHE A 77 13.66 -2.15 -2.63
CA PHE A 77 13.06 -1.20 -3.55
C PHE A 77 11.68 -0.76 -3.06
N VAL A 78 10.81 -1.70 -2.72
CA VAL A 78 9.46 -1.44 -2.20
C VAL A 78 9.52 -0.62 -0.91
N SER A 79 10.41 -0.97 0.02
CA SER A 79 10.61 -0.22 1.27
C SER A 79 11.08 1.22 1.01
N THR A 80 11.86 1.43 -0.04
CA THR A 80 12.36 2.77 -0.40
C THR A 80 11.30 3.60 -1.14
N LEU A 81 10.51 2.97 -2.02
CA LEU A 81 9.50 3.63 -2.84
C LEU A 81 8.19 3.89 -2.10
N LEU A 82 7.65 2.87 -1.41
CA LEU A 82 6.33 2.89 -0.76
C LEU A 82 6.40 3.14 0.75
N GLY A 83 7.63 3.23 1.29
CA GLY A 83 7.90 3.42 2.70
C GLY A 83 8.29 2.12 3.39
N ILE A 84 9.20 2.25 4.36
CA ILE A 84 9.83 1.12 5.05
C ILE A 84 8.80 0.31 5.84
N THR A 85 7.85 0.97 6.51
CA THR A 85 6.70 0.33 7.16
C THR A 85 5.97 -0.63 6.23
N PHE A 86 5.64 -0.18 5.01
CA PHE A 86 4.93 -1.00 4.05
C PHE A 86 5.78 -2.18 3.60
N GLY A 87 7.06 -1.94 3.27
CA GLY A 87 7.95 -3.00 2.81
C GLY A 87 8.24 -4.07 3.86
N ILE A 88 8.44 -3.68 5.12
CA ILE A 88 8.59 -4.60 6.25
C ILE A 88 7.29 -5.38 6.47
N LYS A 89 6.13 -4.70 6.63
CA LYS A 89 4.83 -5.39 6.79
C LYS A 89 4.51 -6.34 5.63
N LEU A 90 4.88 -5.98 4.41
CA LEU A 90 4.70 -6.84 3.24
C LEU A 90 5.57 -8.10 3.30
N MET A 91 6.77 -8.01 3.88
CA MET A 91 7.70 -9.11 4.09
C MET A 91 7.18 -10.05 5.18
N GLU A 92 6.87 -9.52 6.38
CA GLU A 92 6.34 -10.26 7.53
C GLU A 92 5.06 -11.06 7.18
N ARG A 93 4.18 -10.49 6.35
CA ARG A 93 2.99 -11.21 5.85
C ARG A 93 3.32 -12.51 5.11
N GLY A 94 4.50 -12.59 4.50
CA GLY A 94 5.02 -13.77 3.82
C GLY A 94 5.60 -14.83 4.77
N GLU A 95 5.84 -14.49 6.04
CA GLU A 95 6.47 -15.34 7.05
C GLU A 95 5.51 -15.95 8.05
N LYS A 96 4.25 -15.49 8.12
CA LYS A 96 3.21 -16.06 8.99
C LYS A 96 3.03 -17.58 8.91
N SER A 97 3.38 -18.21 7.77
CA SER A 97 3.38 -19.68 7.68
C SER A 97 4.54 -20.32 8.43
N SER A 98 5.70 -19.66 8.47
CA SER A 98 6.93 -20.12 9.14
C SER A 98 6.81 -20.04 10.65
N GLU A 99 6.29 -18.93 11.16
CA GLU A 99 6.02 -18.76 12.59
C GLU A 99 5.11 -19.87 13.14
N LYS A 100 4.06 -20.26 12.40
CA LYS A 100 3.16 -21.35 12.79
C LYS A 100 3.90 -22.67 12.93
N VAL A 101 4.75 -23.00 11.95
CA VAL A 101 5.55 -24.23 11.99
C VAL A 101 6.59 -24.18 13.11
N TYR A 102 7.22 -23.03 13.36
CA TYR A 102 8.14 -22.86 14.49
C TYR A 102 7.46 -23.05 15.83
N ARG A 103 6.23 -22.52 15.97
CA ARG A 103 5.42 -22.67 17.19
C ARG A 103 5.02 -24.13 17.43
N GLU A 104 4.57 -24.83 16.39
CA GLU A 104 4.22 -26.26 16.45
C GLU A 104 5.43 -27.13 16.79
N LEU A 105 6.60 -26.86 16.19
CA LEU A 105 7.84 -27.58 16.50
C LEU A 105 8.40 -27.21 17.89
N GLY A 106 8.15 -25.98 18.34
CA GLY A 106 8.56 -25.45 19.65
C GLY A 106 7.90 -26.16 20.84
N GLU A 107 6.78 -26.86 20.64
CA GLU A 107 6.18 -27.71 21.67
C GLU A 107 7.07 -28.92 22.02
N LYS A 108 7.97 -29.33 21.11
CA LYS A 108 8.76 -30.55 21.22
C LYS A 108 10.27 -30.31 21.22
N ILE A 109 10.71 -29.19 20.63
CA ILE A 109 12.12 -28.87 20.40
C ILE A 109 12.40 -27.46 20.92
N GLU A 110 13.27 -27.36 21.93
CA GLU A 110 13.57 -26.10 22.62
C GLU A 110 14.18 -25.04 21.68
N GLU A 111 14.96 -25.44 20.67
CA GLU A 111 15.52 -24.53 19.67
C GLU A 111 14.42 -23.82 18.85
N PHE A 112 13.37 -24.53 18.46
CA PHE A 112 12.24 -23.94 17.72
C PHE A 112 11.35 -23.06 18.62
N LYS A 113 11.28 -23.38 19.92
CA LYS A 113 10.62 -22.53 20.91
C LYS A 113 11.33 -21.18 21.04
N ARG A 114 12.67 -21.18 21.04
CA ARG A 114 13.46 -19.94 21.04
C ARG A 114 13.26 -19.16 19.76
N LEU A 115 13.27 -19.83 18.60
CA LEU A 115 12.98 -19.23 17.30
C LEU A 115 11.64 -18.49 17.32
N SER A 116 10.56 -19.20 17.71
CA SER A 116 9.22 -18.60 17.78
C SER A 116 9.13 -17.42 18.76
N ASN A 117 9.87 -17.44 19.88
CA ASN A 117 9.89 -16.33 20.82
C ASN A 117 10.66 -15.11 20.28
N ASP A 118 11.70 -15.34 19.50
CA ASP A 118 12.44 -14.28 18.80
C ASP A 118 11.56 -13.64 17.72
N GLU A 119 10.82 -14.43 16.92
CA GLU A 119 9.84 -13.91 15.94
C GLU A 119 8.79 -13.02 16.60
N ASP A 120 8.19 -13.49 17.70
CA ASP A 120 7.20 -12.71 18.45
C ASP A 120 7.82 -11.40 19.00
N ARG A 121 9.13 -11.38 19.29
CA ARG A 121 9.85 -10.15 19.69
C ARG A 121 10.08 -9.23 18.49
N HIS A 122 10.50 -9.77 17.35
CA HIS A 122 10.73 -8.99 16.13
C HIS A 122 9.46 -8.27 15.69
N GLU A 123 8.31 -8.96 15.64
CA GLU A 123 7.03 -8.34 15.27
C GLU A 123 6.72 -7.12 16.18
N ARG A 124 6.92 -7.25 17.50
CA ARG A 124 6.72 -6.15 18.47
C ARG A 124 7.67 -4.98 18.25
N GLU A 125 8.96 -5.26 18.02
CA GLU A 125 9.97 -4.23 17.77
C GLU A 125 9.73 -3.48 16.45
N LEU A 126 9.28 -4.20 15.42
CA LEU A 126 8.91 -3.64 14.13
C LEU A 126 7.66 -2.76 14.23
N VAL A 127 6.65 -3.18 15.00
CA VAL A 127 5.46 -2.34 15.28
C VAL A 127 5.86 -1.03 15.95
N ALA A 128 6.77 -1.07 16.94
CA ALA A 128 7.24 0.14 17.60
C ALA A 128 7.96 1.10 16.63
N ILE A 129 8.78 0.56 15.70
CA ILE A 129 9.40 1.36 14.65
C ILE A 129 8.34 2.02 13.75
N ILE A 130 7.28 1.29 13.40
CA ILE A 130 6.23 1.73 12.48
C ILE A 130 5.38 2.86 13.08
N GLU A 131 4.99 2.75 14.35
CA GLU A 131 4.19 3.76 15.04
C GLU A 131 4.93 5.10 15.17
N GLU A 132 6.25 5.06 15.39
CA GLU A 132 7.10 6.24 15.50
C GLU A 132 7.18 7.02 14.16
N GLU A 133 6.96 6.35 13.02
CA GLU A 133 7.45 6.85 11.73
C GLU A 133 6.44 7.33 10.70
N LYS A 134 5.12 7.24 10.95
CA LYS A 134 4.00 7.90 10.22
C LYS A 134 2.89 6.98 9.67
N LEU A 135 2.04 6.45 10.55
CA LEU A 135 0.67 6.10 10.15
C LEU A 135 -0.22 7.33 9.83
N GLN A 136 0.19 8.52 10.28
CA GLN A 136 -0.63 9.75 10.20
C GLN A 136 -0.80 10.28 8.77
N TYR A 137 0.26 10.30 7.96
CA TYR A 137 0.22 10.86 6.60
C TYR A 137 -0.39 9.90 5.59
N VAL A 138 -0.34 8.59 5.87
CA VAL A 138 -1.12 7.60 5.13
C VAL A 138 -2.60 7.97 5.21
N GLY A 139 -3.09 8.44 6.37
CA GLY A 139 -4.45 8.95 6.50
C GLY A 139 -4.77 10.09 5.52
N SER A 140 -3.94 11.13 5.47
CA SER A 140 -4.10 12.27 4.56
C SER A 140 -4.04 11.88 3.08
N MET A 141 -3.14 10.96 2.71
CA MET A 141 -3.10 10.39 1.35
C MET A 141 -4.38 9.62 1.02
N VAL A 142 -4.90 8.82 1.96
CA VAL A 142 -6.14 8.05 1.80
C VAL A 142 -7.33 8.96 1.58
N LEU A 143 -7.41 10.02 2.38
CA LEU A 143 -8.43 11.04 2.26
C LEU A 143 -8.41 11.62 0.84
N GLY A 144 -7.25 12.14 0.41
CA GLY A 144 -7.08 12.78 -0.90
C GLY A 144 -7.40 11.87 -2.09
N LEU A 145 -6.97 10.61 -2.03
CA LEU A 145 -7.22 9.65 -3.09
C LEU A 145 -8.69 9.24 -3.18
N ASN A 146 -9.33 8.95 -2.05
CA ASN A 146 -10.71 8.50 -2.02
C ASN A 146 -11.66 9.56 -2.54
N ASP A 147 -11.46 10.81 -2.11
CA ASP A 147 -12.28 11.94 -2.56
C ASP A 147 -12.10 12.18 -4.06
N ALA A 148 -10.86 12.23 -4.55
CA ALA A 148 -10.56 12.34 -5.97
C ALA A 148 -11.21 11.23 -6.80
N LEU A 149 -11.14 9.98 -6.36
CA LEU A 149 -11.73 8.85 -7.08
C LEU A 149 -13.26 8.94 -7.15
N VAL A 150 -13.93 9.32 -6.07
CA VAL A 150 -15.40 9.42 -6.06
C VAL A 150 -15.83 10.64 -6.87
N GLU A 151 -15.25 11.81 -6.61
CA GLU A 151 -15.63 13.08 -7.23
C GLU A 151 -15.32 13.12 -8.73
N LEU A 152 -14.09 12.75 -9.14
CA LEU A 152 -13.70 12.84 -10.55
C LEU A 152 -14.32 11.73 -11.38
N THR A 153 -14.49 10.52 -10.85
CA THR A 153 -15.16 9.46 -11.62
C THR A 153 -16.62 9.83 -11.87
N GLY A 154 -17.29 10.42 -10.87
CA GLY A 154 -18.62 11.01 -11.03
C GLY A 154 -18.67 12.13 -12.05
N THR A 155 -17.78 13.10 -11.90
CA THR A 155 -17.71 14.29 -12.77
C THR A 155 -17.40 13.90 -14.23
N LEU A 156 -16.38 13.08 -14.47
CA LEU A 156 -16.01 12.63 -15.80
C LEU A 156 -17.12 11.78 -16.44
N ALA A 157 -17.81 10.93 -15.67
CA ALA A 157 -18.96 10.18 -16.18
C ALA A 157 -20.10 11.09 -16.64
N GLY A 158 -20.46 12.11 -15.84
CA GLY A 158 -21.48 13.09 -16.20
C GLY A 158 -21.08 13.94 -17.41
N LEU A 159 -19.86 14.48 -17.41
CA LEU A 159 -19.34 15.31 -18.50
C LEU A 159 -19.22 14.54 -19.81
N THR A 160 -18.89 13.24 -19.74
CA THR A 160 -18.78 12.38 -20.93
C THR A 160 -20.08 12.37 -21.74
N PHE A 161 -21.21 12.30 -21.06
CA PHE A 161 -22.52 12.25 -21.72
C PHE A 161 -23.06 13.63 -22.06
N ALA A 162 -22.75 14.64 -21.25
CA ALA A 162 -23.16 16.01 -21.49
C ALA A 162 -22.43 16.63 -22.70
N LEU A 163 -21.11 16.40 -22.82
CA LEU A 163 -20.27 17.12 -23.78
C LEU A 163 -19.87 16.31 -25.02
N LYS A 164 -19.79 14.96 -24.91
CA LYS A 164 -19.36 14.04 -25.99
C LYS A 164 -18.04 14.38 -26.72
N ASN A 165 -17.27 15.32 -26.19
CA ASN A 165 -16.03 15.81 -26.77
C ASN A 165 -14.89 15.58 -25.77
N THR A 166 -13.97 14.67 -26.10
CA THR A 166 -12.91 14.24 -25.18
C THR A 166 -12.01 15.38 -24.72
N ARG A 167 -11.75 16.39 -25.57
CA ARG A 167 -10.94 17.57 -25.21
C ARG A 167 -11.65 18.46 -24.20
N LEU A 168 -12.95 18.71 -24.40
CA LEU A 168 -13.74 19.50 -23.45
C LEU A 168 -13.87 18.77 -22.12
N ILE A 169 -14.13 17.46 -22.15
CA ILE A 169 -14.18 16.62 -20.95
C ILE A 169 -12.85 16.65 -20.19
N ALA A 170 -11.72 16.52 -20.91
CA ALA A 170 -10.40 16.58 -20.29
C ALA A 170 -10.09 17.94 -19.68
N LEU A 171 -10.39 19.04 -20.39
CA LEU A 171 -10.20 20.40 -19.89
C LEU A 171 -11.05 20.65 -18.63
N SER A 172 -12.33 20.33 -18.68
CA SER A 172 -13.24 20.45 -17.53
C SER A 172 -12.77 19.58 -16.36
N GLY A 173 -12.40 18.32 -16.63
CA GLY A 173 -11.89 17.40 -15.61
C GLY A 173 -10.60 17.88 -14.94
N LEU A 174 -9.65 18.45 -15.70
CA LEU A 174 -8.42 19.02 -15.15
C LEU A 174 -8.70 20.26 -14.31
N ILE A 175 -9.53 21.19 -14.80
CA ILE A 175 -9.86 22.42 -14.08
C ILE A 175 -10.57 22.07 -12.77
N THR A 176 -11.61 21.24 -12.82
CA THR A 176 -12.35 20.80 -11.64
C THR A 176 -11.44 20.02 -10.68
N GLY A 177 -10.68 19.05 -11.18
CA GLY A 177 -9.83 18.21 -10.32
C GLY A 177 -8.67 18.96 -9.66
N ILE A 178 -8.04 19.91 -10.35
CA ILE A 178 -6.99 20.74 -9.76
C ILE A 178 -7.59 21.70 -8.72
N ALA A 179 -8.73 22.32 -9.01
CA ALA A 179 -9.41 23.20 -8.06
C ALA A 179 -9.85 22.44 -6.80
N ALA A 180 -10.44 21.25 -6.96
CA ALA A 180 -10.84 20.37 -5.87
C ALA A 180 -9.62 19.92 -5.04
N SER A 181 -8.53 19.53 -5.67
CA SER A 181 -7.28 19.19 -4.99
C SER A 181 -6.74 20.32 -4.11
N LEU A 182 -6.70 21.55 -4.64
CA LEU A 182 -6.24 22.72 -3.89
C LEU A 182 -7.17 23.02 -2.70
N SER A 183 -8.49 22.92 -2.93
CA SER A 183 -9.50 23.08 -1.88
C SER A 183 -9.31 22.03 -0.78
N MET A 184 -9.14 20.77 -1.14
CA MET A 184 -8.97 19.67 -0.20
C MET A 184 -7.65 19.76 0.57
N ALA A 185 -6.56 20.16 -0.09
CA ALA A 185 -5.29 20.43 0.58
C ALA A 185 -5.43 21.59 1.59
N ALA A 186 -6.13 22.66 1.22
CA ALA A 186 -6.39 23.77 2.13
C ALA A 186 -7.25 23.33 3.33
N SER A 187 -8.29 22.53 3.10
CA SER A 187 -9.14 21.96 4.16
C SER A 187 -8.34 21.08 5.12
N GLU A 188 -7.48 20.20 4.60
CA GLU A 188 -6.61 19.34 5.43
C GLU A 188 -5.58 20.15 6.23
N TYR A 189 -5.05 21.23 5.65
CA TYR A 189 -4.15 22.13 6.36
C TYR A 189 -4.86 22.79 7.54
N LEU A 190 -6.06 23.32 7.31
CA LEU A 190 -6.84 24.01 8.34
C LEU A 190 -7.27 23.05 9.45
N SER A 191 -7.75 21.84 9.11
CA SER A 191 -8.15 20.83 10.10
C SER A 191 -6.98 20.31 10.92
N THR A 192 -5.84 20.04 10.27
CA THR A 192 -4.66 19.52 10.98
C THR A 192 -4.01 20.59 11.85
N ARG A 193 -4.04 21.87 11.42
CA ARG A 193 -3.47 22.99 12.19
C ARG A 193 -4.24 23.25 13.49
N THR A 194 -5.54 22.97 13.53
CA THR A 194 -6.31 23.08 14.78
C THR A 194 -5.96 22.00 15.80
N GLU A 195 -5.46 20.85 15.35
CA GLU A 195 -5.18 19.69 16.19
C GLU A 195 -3.67 19.48 16.49
N GLN A 196 -2.78 20.01 15.64
CA GLN A 196 -1.34 19.71 15.66
C GLN A 196 -0.47 20.92 15.28
N ASP A 197 0.85 20.74 15.40
CA ASP A 197 1.84 21.73 15.00
C ASP A 197 1.77 22.08 13.49
N SER A 198 2.03 23.34 13.16
CA SER A 198 1.96 23.92 11.81
C SER A 198 2.86 23.19 10.80
N GLY A 199 4.01 22.69 11.24
CA GLY A 199 4.92 21.90 10.40
C GLY A 199 4.36 20.54 9.98
N ARG A 200 3.47 19.95 10.78
CA ARG A 200 2.77 18.70 10.45
C ARG A 200 1.59 18.96 9.53
N ALA A 201 0.80 19.99 9.82
CA ALA A 201 -0.31 20.42 8.99
C ALA A 201 0.10 20.67 7.53
N LEU A 202 1.23 21.36 7.32
CA LEU A 202 1.75 21.61 5.97
C LEU A 202 2.13 20.32 5.23
N LYS A 203 2.71 19.35 5.95
CA LYS A 203 3.07 18.06 5.35
C LYS A 203 1.80 17.29 4.98
N SER A 204 0.83 17.18 5.88
CA SER A 204 -0.44 16.47 5.64
C SER A 204 -1.18 17.02 4.43
N SER A 205 -1.35 18.35 4.36
CA SER A 205 -2.01 18.98 3.21
C SER A 205 -1.29 18.75 1.89
N LEU A 206 0.06 18.77 1.90
CA LEU A 206 0.84 18.47 0.71
C LEU A 206 0.64 17.03 0.24
N TYR A 207 0.65 16.05 1.16
CA TYR A 207 0.38 14.65 0.82
C TYR A 207 -1.03 14.47 0.25
N THR A 208 -2.05 15.11 0.83
CA THR A 208 -3.42 15.10 0.31
C THR A 208 -3.49 15.69 -1.10
N GLY A 209 -2.98 16.91 -1.29
CA GLY A 209 -3.03 17.61 -2.57
C GLY A 209 -2.29 16.88 -3.69
N VAL A 210 -1.06 16.43 -3.44
CA VAL A 210 -0.27 15.69 -4.44
C VAL A 210 -0.95 14.37 -4.82
N THR A 211 -1.46 13.63 -3.84
CA THR A 211 -2.16 12.36 -4.10
C THR A 211 -3.42 12.59 -4.94
N TYR A 212 -4.16 13.68 -4.67
CA TYR A 212 -5.33 14.08 -5.43
C TYR A 212 -4.95 14.43 -6.88
N ILE A 213 -3.97 15.33 -7.11
CA ILE A 213 -3.53 15.73 -8.46
C ILE A 213 -3.07 14.51 -9.26
N PHE A 214 -2.31 13.62 -8.63
CA PHE A 214 -1.85 12.39 -9.28
C PHE A 214 -3.02 11.52 -9.72
N THR A 215 -4.04 11.38 -8.89
CA THR A 215 -5.27 10.64 -9.21
C THR A 215 -6.02 11.31 -10.38
N VAL A 216 -6.20 12.63 -10.34
CA VAL A 216 -6.81 13.41 -11.43
C VAL A 216 -6.07 13.17 -12.75
N ALA A 217 -4.75 13.26 -12.73
CA ALA A 217 -3.92 13.07 -13.92
C ALA A 217 -4.15 11.68 -14.55
N ILE A 218 -4.19 10.62 -13.74
CA ILE A 218 -4.44 9.26 -14.24
C ILE A 218 -5.86 9.13 -14.80
N LEU A 219 -6.88 9.66 -14.10
CA LEU A 219 -8.28 9.52 -14.52
C LEU A 219 -8.60 10.31 -15.79
N VAL A 220 -7.96 11.46 -15.99
CA VAL A 220 -8.16 12.30 -17.18
C VAL A 220 -7.32 11.84 -18.38
N LEU A 221 -6.20 11.14 -18.14
CA LEU A 221 -5.29 10.67 -19.20
C LEU A 221 -6.00 10.02 -20.40
N PRO A 222 -6.99 9.13 -20.24
CA PRO A 222 -7.68 8.49 -21.36
C PRO A 222 -8.41 9.48 -22.28
N TYR A 223 -8.88 10.62 -21.77
CA TYR A 223 -9.55 11.66 -22.57
C TYR A 223 -8.57 12.54 -23.35
N LEU A 224 -7.30 12.57 -22.96
CA LEU A 224 -6.26 13.31 -23.70
C LEU A 224 -5.75 12.51 -24.91
N PHE A 225 -5.70 11.18 -24.80
CA PHE A 225 -5.14 10.31 -25.84
C PHE A 225 -6.17 9.68 -26.77
N LEU A 226 -7.39 9.41 -26.29
CA LEU A 226 -8.42 8.74 -27.08
C LEU A 226 -9.41 9.76 -27.67
N SER A 227 -9.84 9.52 -28.90
CA SER A 227 -10.84 10.36 -29.58
C SER A 227 -12.28 9.94 -29.27
N ASN A 228 -12.49 8.69 -28.87
CA ASN A 228 -13.82 8.16 -28.57
C ASN A 228 -14.15 8.34 -27.08
N TYR A 229 -15.14 9.19 -26.79
CA TYR A 229 -15.54 9.55 -25.43
C TYR A 229 -16.05 8.36 -24.60
N VAL A 230 -16.73 7.40 -25.23
CA VAL A 230 -17.22 6.18 -24.54
C VAL A 230 -16.04 5.29 -24.16
N LEU A 231 -15.10 5.11 -25.09
CA LEU A 231 -13.90 4.32 -24.82
C LEU A 231 -13.04 4.97 -23.73
N SER A 232 -12.87 6.31 -23.76
CA SER A 232 -12.19 7.05 -22.68
C SER A 232 -12.83 6.79 -21.33
N LEU A 233 -14.16 6.84 -21.22
CA LEU A 233 -14.87 6.57 -19.97
C LEU A 233 -14.65 5.14 -19.47
N VAL A 234 -14.74 4.13 -20.34
CA VAL A 234 -14.48 2.73 -19.95
C VAL A 234 -13.06 2.58 -19.41
N VAL A 235 -12.06 3.15 -20.08
CA VAL A 235 -10.66 3.10 -19.63
C VAL A 235 -10.48 3.85 -18.32
N THR A 236 -11.12 5.00 -18.13
CA THR A 236 -11.10 5.76 -16.87
C THR A 236 -11.72 4.96 -15.72
N ILE A 237 -12.85 4.28 -15.92
CA ILE A 237 -13.47 3.43 -14.89
C ILE A 237 -12.55 2.26 -14.52
N ILE A 238 -11.94 1.61 -15.51
CA ILE A 238 -10.95 0.54 -15.26
C ILE A 238 -9.75 1.10 -14.46
N ALA A 239 -9.23 2.26 -14.84
CA ALA A 239 -8.15 2.92 -14.12
C ALA A 239 -8.55 3.24 -12.68
N ALA A 240 -9.76 3.77 -12.44
CA ALA A 240 -10.30 4.01 -11.10
C ALA A 240 -10.34 2.73 -10.27
N ILE A 241 -10.87 1.62 -10.81
CA ILE A 241 -10.93 0.32 -10.11
C ILE A 241 -9.52 -0.19 -9.77
N ILE A 242 -8.56 -0.04 -10.68
CA ILE A 242 -7.17 -0.43 -10.44
C ILE A 242 -6.55 0.42 -9.33
N ILE A 243 -6.78 1.73 -9.33
CA ILE A 243 -6.30 2.63 -8.26
C ILE A 243 -6.92 2.24 -6.92
N ILE A 244 -8.24 2.01 -6.87
CA ILE A 244 -8.96 1.56 -5.67
C ILE A 244 -8.35 0.26 -5.15
N LEU A 245 -8.09 -0.72 -6.02
CA LEU A 245 -7.49 -2.00 -5.64
C LEU A 245 -6.06 -1.82 -5.12
N ALA A 246 -5.21 -1.13 -5.86
CA ALA A 246 -3.80 -0.91 -5.50
C ALA A 246 -3.68 -0.18 -4.16
N PHE A 247 -4.54 0.83 -3.95
CA PHE A 247 -4.50 1.61 -2.74
C PHE A 247 -5.11 0.89 -1.53
N ASN A 248 -6.21 0.16 -1.71
CA ASN A 248 -6.73 -0.69 -0.64
C ASN A 248 -5.74 -1.80 -0.27
N PHE A 249 -4.98 -2.33 -1.24
CA PHE A 249 -3.87 -3.23 -0.96
C PHE A 249 -2.79 -2.54 -0.12
N TYR A 250 -2.41 -1.31 -0.49
CA TYR A 250 -1.47 -0.50 0.28
C TYR A 250 -1.90 -0.33 1.74
N ILE A 251 -3.14 0.13 1.96
CA ILE A 251 -3.69 0.30 3.31
C ILE A 251 -3.77 -1.04 4.04
N SER A 252 -4.24 -2.10 3.37
CA SER A 252 -4.38 -3.41 3.98
C SER A 252 -3.06 -3.87 4.56
N VAL A 253 -1.96 -3.75 3.81
CA VAL A 253 -0.62 -4.10 4.28
C VAL A 253 -0.11 -3.15 5.35
N ALA A 254 -0.26 -1.84 5.15
CA ALA A 254 0.29 -0.84 6.06
C ALA A 254 -0.43 -0.76 7.42
N LYS A 255 -1.73 -1.10 7.47
CA LYS A 255 -2.59 -0.95 8.66
C LYS A 255 -3.24 -2.26 9.13
N ASP A 256 -2.90 -3.40 8.54
CA ASP A 256 -3.52 -4.70 8.83
C ASP A 256 -5.06 -4.72 8.74
N LEU A 257 -5.61 -3.98 7.77
CA LEU A 257 -7.05 -3.87 7.53
C LEU A 257 -7.56 -4.86 6.46
N PRO A 258 -8.85 -5.26 6.51
CA PRO A 258 -9.44 -6.19 5.54
C PRO A 258 -9.51 -5.57 4.13
N LEU A 259 -8.79 -6.17 3.18
CA LEU A 259 -8.71 -5.71 1.79
C LEU A 259 -10.07 -5.76 1.08
N LYS A 260 -10.77 -6.91 1.18
CA LYS A 260 -11.97 -7.19 0.39
C LYS A 260 -13.11 -6.23 0.72
N GLU A 261 -13.41 -6.08 2.01
CA GLU A 261 -14.50 -5.23 2.50
C GLU A 261 -14.32 -3.79 2.03
N ARG A 262 -13.14 -3.22 2.29
CA ARG A 262 -12.83 -1.83 1.90
C ARG A 262 -12.81 -1.61 0.39
N PHE A 263 -12.31 -2.60 -0.37
CA PHE A 263 -12.34 -2.55 -1.82
C PHE A 263 -13.77 -2.48 -2.35
N PHE A 264 -14.66 -3.38 -1.89
CA PHE A 264 -16.04 -3.40 -2.34
C PHE A 264 -16.83 -2.17 -1.88
N GLU A 265 -16.56 -1.67 -0.67
CA GLU A 265 -17.15 -0.42 -0.16
C GLU A 265 -16.78 0.77 -1.05
N MET A 266 -15.48 1.00 -1.28
CA MET A 266 -15.03 2.12 -2.14
C MET A 266 -15.45 1.98 -3.59
N ALA A 267 -15.32 0.78 -4.17
CA ALA A 267 -15.73 0.55 -5.55
C ALA A 267 -17.24 0.76 -5.69
N GLY A 268 -18.04 0.27 -4.73
CA GLY A 268 -19.49 0.48 -4.70
C GLY A 268 -19.87 1.96 -4.62
N ILE A 269 -19.26 2.73 -3.72
CA ILE A 269 -19.51 4.16 -3.58
C ILE A 269 -19.08 4.91 -4.85
N SER A 270 -17.86 4.69 -5.35
CA SER A 270 -17.33 5.41 -6.53
C SER A 270 -18.13 5.10 -7.79
N LEU A 271 -18.44 3.82 -8.06
CA LEU A 271 -19.25 3.43 -9.22
C LEU A 271 -20.71 3.87 -9.06
N GLY A 272 -21.26 3.81 -7.85
CA GLY A 272 -22.62 4.28 -7.56
C GLY A 272 -22.77 5.78 -7.82
N VAL A 273 -21.84 6.60 -7.34
CA VAL A 273 -21.79 8.04 -7.62
C VAL A 273 -21.63 8.27 -9.13
N ALA A 274 -20.76 7.51 -9.82
CA ALA A 274 -20.61 7.64 -11.26
C ALA A 274 -21.89 7.37 -12.06
N ILE A 275 -22.67 6.34 -11.69
CA ILE A 275 -23.96 6.04 -12.32
C ILE A 275 -24.96 7.17 -12.08
N ILE A 276 -25.04 7.70 -10.85
CA ILE A 276 -25.95 8.80 -10.52
C ILE A 276 -25.54 10.08 -11.28
N SER A 277 -24.25 10.44 -11.25
CA SER A 277 -23.72 11.61 -11.95
C SER A 277 -23.88 11.51 -13.47
N PHE A 278 -23.74 10.31 -14.02
CA PHE A 278 -24.08 10.03 -15.42
C PHE A 278 -25.54 10.38 -15.71
N GLY A 279 -26.47 9.89 -14.88
CA GLY A 279 -27.91 10.16 -15.04
C GLY A 279 -28.22 11.66 -14.97
N ILE A 280 -27.59 12.37 -14.03
CA ILE A 280 -27.69 13.83 -13.92
C ILE A 280 -27.16 14.51 -15.19
N GLY A 281 -25.97 14.11 -15.68
CA GLY A 281 -25.39 14.66 -16.90
C GLY A 281 -26.30 14.47 -18.12
N TYR A 282 -26.97 13.32 -18.23
CA TYR A 282 -27.96 13.06 -19.26
C TYR A 282 -29.19 13.98 -19.16
N LEU A 283 -29.75 14.14 -17.96
CA LEU A 283 -30.90 15.03 -17.73
C LEU A 283 -30.54 16.48 -18.05
N VAL A 284 -29.39 16.97 -17.56
CA VAL A 284 -28.92 18.34 -17.82
C VAL A 284 -28.81 18.60 -19.32
N ARG A 285 -28.30 17.62 -20.09
CA ARG A 285 -28.23 17.74 -21.55
C ARG A 285 -29.60 17.91 -22.21
N ILE A 286 -30.59 17.12 -21.81
CA ILE A 286 -31.96 17.22 -22.34
C ILE A 286 -32.59 18.57 -21.98
N PHE A 287 -32.48 18.99 -20.72
CA PHE A 287 -33.15 20.20 -20.24
C PHE A 287 -32.51 21.50 -20.76
N LEU A 288 -31.19 21.55 -20.88
CA LEU A 288 -30.47 22.74 -21.33
C LEU A 288 -30.29 22.81 -22.86
N GLY A 289 -30.69 21.77 -23.60
CA GLY A 289 -30.56 21.74 -25.06
C GLY A 289 -29.11 21.82 -25.53
N VAL A 290 -28.18 21.25 -24.76
CA VAL A 290 -26.74 21.23 -25.11
C VAL A 290 -26.53 20.20 -26.21
N ASP A 291 -26.73 20.62 -27.45
CA ASP A 291 -26.29 19.90 -28.64
C ASP A 291 -24.89 20.41 -29.02
N ILE A 292 -23.88 19.78 -28.41
CA ILE A 292 -22.47 19.84 -28.84
C ILE A 292 -22.16 18.55 -29.59
#